data_AF-A0A134B4A1-F1
#
_entry.id   AF-A0A134B4A1-F1
#
_cell.length_a   1.000
_cell.length_b   1.000
_cell.length_c   1.000
_cell.angle_alpha   90.00
_cell.angle_beta   90.00
_cell.angle_gamma   90.00
#
_symmetry.space_group_name_H-M   'P 1'
#
loop_
_entity.id
_entity.type
_entity.pdbx_description
1 polymer ?
#
loop_
_entity_poly.entity_id
_entity_poly.type
_entity_poly.pdbx_seq_one_letter_code
_entity_poly.pdbx_strand_id
1 'polypeptide(L)'
;MKTEIENVIFNWSDEIPPILVRVINAITLSDNKEELRSTINKIAEETELDKFFAYGYGTHHFWLKHRRLSNGEPKEHRLLKVEF
;
A
#
# COMPACT_ATOMS: atom_id res chain seq x y z
N MET A 1 6.18 -2.93 14.35
CA MET A 1 5.96 -2.00 13.22
C MET A 1 5.08 -0.82 13.63
N LYS A 2 5.40 0.40 13.20
CA LYS A 2 4.59 1.62 13.46
C LYS A 2 4.02 2.17 12.15
N THR A 3 2.70 2.33 12.10
CA THR A 3 1.99 2.79 10.89
C THR A 3 1.57 4.24 11.02
N GLU A 4 1.76 5.02 9.96
CA GLU A 4 1.32 6.41 9.84
C GLU A 4 0.57 6.59 8.51
N ILE A 5 -0.65 7.12 8.58
CA ILE A 5 -1.41 7.57 7.41
C ILE A 5 -1.04 9.02 7.16
N GLU A 6 -0.42 9.28 6.01
CA GLU A 6 0.21 10.56 5.68
C GLU A 6 -0.63 11.40 4.70
N ASN A 7 -1.68 10.83 4.11
CA ASN A 7 -2.55 11.55 3.17
C ASN A 7 -3.97 10.96 3.09
N VAL A 8 -4.84 11.65 2.35
CA VAL A 8 -6.21 11.23 2.08
C VAL A 8 -6.28 10.18 0.98
N ILE A 9 -7.27 9.29 1.10
CA ILE A 9 -7.54 8.24 0.12
C ILE A 9 -8.37 8.84 -1.03
N PHE A 10 -7.91 8.64 -2.27
CA PHE A 10 -8.64 9.05 -3.46
C PHE A 10 -9.39 7.86 -4.05
N ASN A 11 -10.68 7.76 -3.73
CA ASN A 11 -11.53 6.64 -4.17
C ASN A 11 -12.23 6.94 -5.51
N TRP A 12 -11.53 6.71 -6.62
CA TRP A 12 -12.07 6.91 -7.97
C TRP A 12 -12.52 5.62 -8.67
N SER A 13 -12.28 4.47 -8.05
CA SER A 13 -12.70 3.15 -8.52
C SER A 13 -13.19 2.32 -7.35
N ASP A 14 -14.28 1.59 -7.53
CA ASP A 14 -14.85 0.70 -6.51
C ASP A 14 -13.91 -0.46 -6.11
N GLU A 15 -12.85 -0.70 -6.90
CA GLU A 15 -11.80 -1.67 -6.58
C GLU A 15 -10.82 -1.15 -5.50
N ILE A 16 -10.69 0.17 -5.32
CA ILE A 16 -9.70 0.77 -4.42
C ILE A 16 -9.98 0.44 -2.93
N PRO A 17 -11.20 0.63 -2.39
CA PRO A 17 -11.45 0.40 -0.97
C PRO A 17 -11.19 -1.05 -0.51
N PRO A 18 -11.66 -2.11 -1.21
CA PRO A 18 -11.39 -3.48 -0.76
C PRO A 18 -9.90 -3.82 -0.82
N ILE A 19 -9.16 -3.35 -1.83
CA ILE A 19 -7.70 -3.54 -1.91
C ILE A 19 -7.00 -2.85 -0.74
N LEU A 20 -7.37 -1.60 -0.45
CA LEU A 20 -6.74 -0.84 0.64
C LEU A 20 -7.00 -1.48 2.01
N VAL A 21 -8.22 -1.97 2.27
CA VAL A 21 -8.54 -2.70 3.51
C VAL A 21 -7.65 -3.94 3.65
N ARG A 22 -7.42 -4.69 2.56
CA ARG A 22 -6.50 -5.84 2.58
C ARG A 22 -5.07 -5.43 2.92
N VAL A 23 -4.58 -4.32 2.36
CA VAL A 23 -3.25 -3.78 2.68
C VAL A 23 -3.16 -3.35 4.15
N ILE A 24 -4.18 -2.67 4.68
CA ILE A 24 -4.22 -2.28 6.10
C ILE A 24 -4.24 -3.51 7.01
N ASN A 25 -5.00 -4.55 6.65
CA ASN A 25 -5.02 -5.81 7.38
C ASN A 25 -3.65 -6.49 7.35
N ALA A 26 -2.97 -6.53 6.19
CA ALA A 26 -1.62 -7.06 6.09
C ALA A 26 -0.65 -6.33 7.02
N ILE A 27 -0.70 -4.99 7.04
CA ILE A 27 0.12 -4.15 7.92
C ILE A 27 -0.18 -4.42 9.40
N THR A 28 -1.45 -4.58 9.76
CA THR A 28 -1.90 -4.72 11.15
C THR A 28 -1.60 -6.11 11.71
N LEU A 29 -1.64 -7.14 10.88
CA LEU A 29 -1.55 -8.54 11.28
C LEU A 29 -0.15 -9.17 11.11
N SER A 30 0.76 -8.49 10.43
CA SER A 30 2.13 -8.99 10.25
C SER A 30 2.98 -8.62 11.47
N ASP A 31 3.83 -9.53 11.93
CA ASP A 31 4.71 -9.29 13.08
C ASP A 31 6.05 -8.66 12.67
N ASN A 32 6.46 -8.86 11.41
CA ASN A 32 7.75 -8.41 10.87
C ASN A 32 7.66 -7.99 9.38
N LYS A 33 8.80 -7.49 8.87
CA LYS A 33 8.94 -7.00 7.50
C LYS A 33 8.73 -8.10 6.46
N GLU A 34 9.22 -9.30 6.73
CA GLU A 34 9.19 -10.44 5.82
C GLU A 34 7.76 -10.95 5.62
N GLU A 35 7.00 -11.05 6.71
CA GLU A 35 5.57 -11.39 6.68
C GLU A 35 4.74 -10.33 5.96
N LEU A 36 4.99 -9.05 6.25
CA LEU A 36 4.32 -7.96 5.55
C LEU A 36 4.59 -8.06 4.05
N ARG A 37 5.85 -8.26 3.67
CA ARG A 37 6.26 -8.37 2.28
C ARG A 37 5.56 -9.54 1.57
N SER A 38 5.55 -10.71 2.20
CA SER A 38 4.87 -11.89 1.68
C SER A 38 3.37 -11.62 1.46
N THR A 39 2.71 -11.03 2.45
CA THR A 39 1.27 -10.75 2.39
C THR A 39 0.92 -9.69 1.33
N ILE A 40 1.71 -8.62 1.20
CA ILE A 40 1.52 -7.60 0.16
C ILE A 40 1.72 -8.20 -1.24
N ASN A 41 2.73 -9.04 -1.43
CA ASN A 41 2.95 -9.72 -2.71
C ASN A 41 1.73 -10.57 -3.09
N LYS A 42 1.17 -11.33 -2.13
CA LYS A 42 -0.05 -12.11 -2.36
C LYS A 42 -1.27 -11.22 -2.70
N ILE A 43 -1.40 -10.05 -2.06
CA ILE A 43 -2.45 -9.09 -2.42
C ILE A 43 -2.25 -8.58 -3.85
N ALA A 44 -1.01 -8.32 -4.27
CA ALA A 44 -0.70 -7.89 -5.65
C ALA A 44 -1.00 -8.99 -6.68
N GLU A 45 -0.79 -10.26 -6.35
CA GLU A 45 -1.14 -11.39 -7.21
C GLU A 45 -2.66 -11.59 -7.35
N GLU A 46 -3.41 -11.33 -6.29
CA GLU A 46 -4.86 -11.60 -6.23
C GLU A 46 -5.73 -10.39 -6.59
N THR A 47 -5.14 -9.21 -6.77
CA THR A 47 -5.87 -7.95 -7.00
C THR A 47 -5.11 -7.02 -7.94
N GLU A 48 -5.79 -5.99 -8.43
CA GLU A 48 -5.20 -4.92 -9.23
C GLU A 48 -4.42 -3.89 -8.37
N LEU A 49 -3.73 -4.32 -7.30
CA LEU A 49 -3.01 -3.41 -6.40
C LEU A 49 -2.05 -2.48 -7.16
N ASP A 50 -1.28 -3.04 -8.10
CA ASP A 50 -0.26 -2.32 -8.87
C ASP A 50 -0.85 -1.30 -9.86
N LYS A 51 -2.12 -1.44 -10.23
CA LYS A 51 -2.86 -0.47 -11.06
C LYS A 51 -3.16 0.80 -10.28
N PHE A 52 -3.53 0.67 -9.00
CA PHE A 52 -4.01 1.78 -8.18
C PHE A 52 -2.94 2.38 -7.27
N PHE A 53 -1.93 1.59 -6.92
CA PHE A 53 -0.91 1.98 -5.95
C PHE A 53 0.50 1.66 -6.44
N ALA A 54 1.45 2.45 -5.95
CA ALA A 54 2.87 2.15 -6.00
C ALA A 54 3.36 1.95 -4.57
N TYR A 55 4.22 0.98 -4.36
CA TYR A 55 4.75 0.67 -3.03
C TYR A 55 6.17 0.14 -3.12
N GLY A 56 6.85 0.13 -1.96
CA GLY A 56 8.20 -0.38 -1.88
C GLY A 56 8.69 -0.51 -0.45
N TYR A 57 9.86 -1.15 -0.33
CA TYR A 57 10.52 -1.43 0.94
C TYR A 57 11.87 -0.72 0.97
N GLY A 58 12.02 0.23 1.87
CA GLY A 58 13.32 0.75 2.27
C GLY A 58 14.01 -0.16 3.30
N THR A 59 15.16 0.27 3.79
CA THR A 59 15.88 -0.44 4.86
C THR A 59 15.01 -0.60 6.11
N HIS A 60 14.34 0.49 6.52
CA HIS A 60 13.61 0.59 7.79
C HIS A 60 12.12 0.88 7.65
N HIS A 61 11.57 0.91 6.43
CA HIS A 61 10.14 1.18 6.26
C HIS A 61 9.55 0.59 4.99
N PHE A 62 8.25 0.35 5.02
CA PHE A 62 7.39 0.20 3.85
C PHE A 62 6.68 1.53 3.55
N TRP A 63 6.42 1.81 2.28
CA TRP A 63 5.65 2.97 1.84
C TRP A 63 4.62 2.57 0.79
N LEU A 64 3.50 3.28 0.76
CA LEU A 64 2.43 3.14 -0.23
C LEU A 64 2.06 4.52 -0.76
N LYS A 65 1.92 4.67 -2.08
CA LYS A 65 1.40 5.88 -2.75
C LYS A 65 0.27 5.50 -3.69
N HIS A 66 -0.66 6.42 -3.91
CA HIS A 66 -1.58 6.30 -5.04
C HIS A 66 -0.85 6.46 -6.37
N ARG A 67 -1.31 5.77 -7.41
CA ARG A 67 -1.02 6.10 -8.80
C ARG A 67 -2.01 7.14 -9.33
N ARG A 68 -1.54 7.98 -10.25
CA ARG A 68 -2.37 8.99 -10.92
C ARG A 68 -3.26 8.30 -11.96
N LEU A 69 -4.53 8.70 -12.02
CA LEU A 69 -5.47 8.23 -13.04
C LEU A 69 -5.00 8.60 -14.46
N SER A 70 -4.35 9.75 -14.62
CA SER A 70 -3.98 10.31 -15.91
C SER A 70 -2.89 9.53 -16.65
N ASN A 71 -1.93 8.95 -15.93
CA ASN A 71 -0.72 8.36 -16.53
C ASN A 71 -0.13 7.19 -15.73
N GLY A 72 -0.76 6.73 -14.65
CA GLY A 72 -0.27 5.62 -13.83
C GLY A 72 0.97 5.94 -12.99
N GLU A 73 1.55 7.14 -13.10
CA GLU A 73 2.72 7.52 -12.31
C GLU A 73 2.37 7.64 -10.82
N PRO A 74 3.28 7.28 -9.90
CA PRO A 74 3.07 7.51 -8.48
C PRO A 74 2.80 8.99 -8.17
N LYS A 75 1.87 9.25 -7.24
CA LYS A 75 1.72 10.58 -6.65
C LYS A 75 2.98 10.95 -5.88
N GLU A 76 3.19 12.26 -5.73
CA GLU A 76 4.37 12.80 -5.03
C GLU A 76 4.39 12.36 -3.56
N HIS A 77 3.27 12.54 -2.87
CA HIS A 77 3.12 12.20 -1.47
C HIS A 77 2.70 10.73 -1.25
N ARG A 78 3.20 10.17 -0.15
CA ARG A 78 2.78 8.85 0.34
C ARG A 78 1.37 8.92 0.89
N LEU A 79 0.63 7.83 0.73
CA LEU A 79 -0.63 7.59 1.41
C LEU A 79 -0.36 7.13 2.85
N LEU A 80 0.56 6.17 3.01
CA LEU A 80 0.98 5.69 4.33
C LEU A 80 2.44 5.21 4.33
N LYS A 81 2.97 5.09 5.54
CA LYS A 81 4.29 4.55 5.84
C LYS A 81 4.18 3.58 7.01
N VAL A 82 4.96 2.50 6.97
CA VAL A 82 5.13 1.56 8.08
C VAL A 82 6.61 1.48 8.42
N GLU A 83 6.99 1.88 9.62
CA GLU A 83 8.34 1.70 10.16
C GLU A 83 8.47 0.32 10.78
N PHE A 84 9.59 -0.36 10.52
CA PHE A 84 9.88 -1.71 11.04
C PHE A 84 10.47 -1.65 12.45
#